data_AF-A0A8S3CZ51-F1
#
_entry.id   AF-A0A8S3CZ51-F1
#
_cell.length_a   1.000
_cell.length_b   1.000
_cell.length_c   1.000
_cell.angle_alpha   90.00
_cell.angle_beta   90.00
_cell.angle_gamma   90.00
#
_symmetry.space_group_name_H-M   'P 1'
#
loop_
_entity.id
_entity.type
_entity.pdbx_description
1 polymer ?
#
loop_
_entity_poly.entity_id
_entity_poly.type
_entity_poly.pdbx_seq_one_letter_code
_entity_poly.pdbx_strand_id
1 'polypeptide(L)' 'NVNFYTHFTSPIRRYPDILVHRLLGAVLDYNDNLYQTPGALEQIAQLCNEKKMNAKTCSERS' A
#
# COMPACT_ATOMS: atom_id res chain seq x y z
N ASN A 1 -12.88 -13.36 12.38
CA ASN A 1 -11.46 -13.49 12.00
C ASN A 1 -11.40 -13.61 10.49
N VAL A 2 -10.70 -12.73 9.78
CA VAL A 2 -10.62 -12.75 8.30
C VAL A 2 -9.27 -13.28 7.86
N ASN A 3 -9.25 -14.13 6.82
CA ASN A 3 -8.03 -14.78 6.34
C ASN A 3 -7.11 -13.84 5.55
N PHE A 4 -7.69 -12.83 4.89
CA PHE A 4 -6.96 -11.86 4.07
C PHE A 4 -7.53 -10.46 4.29
N TYR A 5 -6.65 -9.45 4.33
CA TYR A 5 -7.03 -8.05 4.49
C TYR A 5 -6.00 -7.14 3.79
N THR A 6 -6.48 -6.06 3.18
CA THR A 6 -5.64 -4.97 2.69
C THR A 6 -6.38 -3.63 2.75
N HIS A 7 -5.65 -2.53 2.70
CA HIS A 7 -6.23 -1.18 2.59
C HIS A 7 -6.50 -0.82 1.13
N PHE A 8 -7.67 -0.23 0.85
CA PHE A 8 -8.09 0.10 -0.52
C PHE A 8 -8.90 1.41 -0.66
N THR A 9 -9.62 1.81 0.39
CA THR A 9 -10.65 2.85 0.34
C THR A 9 -10.17 4.29 0.50
N SER A 10 -8.87 4.54 0.70
CA SER A 10 -8.33 5.89 0.93
C SER A 10 -7.06 6.20 0.15
N PRO A 11 -7.04 6.01 -1.19
CA PRO A 11 -5.85 6.23 -2.03
C PRO A 11 -5.30 7.66 -1.96
N ILE A 12 -6.13 8.65 -1.66
CA ILE A 12 -5.69 10.05 -1.54
C ILE A 12 -4.76 10.26 -0.33
N ARG A 13 -4.91 9.47 0.73
CA ARG A 13 -4.21 9.69 2.01
C ARG A 13 -3.30 8.54 2.43
N ARG A 14 -3.35 7.40 1.74
CA ARG A 14 -2.56 6.21 2.05
C ARG A 14 -1.97 5.63 0.77
N TYR A 15 -0.63 5.59 0.72
CA TYR A 15 0.08 5.00 -0.41
C TYR A 15 -0.18 3.49 -0.60
N PRO A 16 -0.35 2.66 0.46
CA PRO A 16 -0.74 1.26 0.29
C PRO A 16 -2.01 1.06 -0.54
N ASP A 17 -3.02 1.92 -0.37
CA ASP A 17 -4.24 1.86 -1.16
C ASP A 17 -3.94 2.11 -2.65
N ILE A 18 -3.08 3.07 -2.98
CA ILE A 18 -2.65 3.32 -4.38
C ILE A 18 -1.99 2.07 -4.98
N LEU A 19 -1.15 1.37 -4.22
CA LEU A 19 -0.53 0.12 -4.69
C LEU A 19 -1.57 -0.93 -5.01
N VAL A 20 -2.56 -1.13 -4.12
CA VAL A 20 -3.64 -2.08 -4.35
C VAL A 20 -4.49 -1.69 -5.55
N HIS A 21 -4.79 -0.40 -5.75
CA HIS A 21 -5.48 0.10 -6.95
C HIS A 21 -4.71 -0.24 -8.24
N ARG A 22 -3.38 -0.05 -8.24
CA ARG A 22 -2.52 -0.40 -9.40
C ARG A 22 -2.48 -1.90 -9.65
N LEU A 23 -2.31 -2.71 -8.60
CA LEU A 23 -2.28 -4.17 -8.70
C LEU A 23 -3.62 -4.73 -9.18
N LEU A 24 -4.74 -4.21 -8.66
CA LEU A 24 -6.07 -4.59 -9.12
C LEU A 24 -6.28 -4.21 -10.59
N GLY A 25 -5.86 -3.01 -10.99
CA GLY A 25 -5.90 -2.58 -12.38
C GLY A 25 -5.08 -3.49 -13.30
N ALA A 26 -3.91 -3.95 -12.86
CA ALA A 26 -3.08 -4.88 -13.63
C ALA A 26 -3.68 -6.28 -13.72
N VAL A 27 -4.34 -6.77 -12.66
CA VAL A 27 -5.03 -8.07 -12.67
C VAL A 27 -6.28 -8.06 -13.57
N LEU A 28 -6.88 -6.88 -13.77
CA LEU A 28 -8.04 -6.68 -14.64
C LEU A 28 -7.66 -6.22 -16.05
N ASP A 29 -6.37 -6.27 -16.42
CA ASP A 29 -5.84 -5.85 -17.73
C ASP A 29 -6.14 -4.39 -18.10
N TYR A 30 -6.38 -3.52 -17.10
CA TYR A 30 -6.56 -2.08 -17.33
C TYR A 30 -5.25 -1.31 -17.43
N ASN A 31 -4.17 -1.81 -16.84
CA ASN A 31 -2.83 -1.20 -16.87
C ASN A 31 -1.74 -2.29 -16.83
N ASP A 32 -0.52 -1.95 -17.26
CA ASP A 32 0.62 -2.86 -17.11
C ASP A 32 0.98 -3.10 -15.64
N ASN A 33 1.45 -4.32 -15.35
CA ASN A 33 1.98 -4.63 -14.03
C ASN A 33 3.36 -3.99 -13.82
N LEU A 34 3.39 -2.90 -13.05
CA LEU A 34 4.61 -2.17 -12.69
C LEU A 34 5.45 -2.87 -11.61
N TYR A 35 4.92 -3.90 -10.96
CA TYR A 35 5.53 -4.58 -9.83
C TYR A 35 5.78 -6.05 -10.15
N GLN A 36 6.76 -6.28 -11.02
CA GLN A 36 7.06 -7.60 -11.56
C GLN A 36 7.78 -8.54 -10.58
N THR A 37 8.41 -7.99 -9.53
CA THR A 37 9.15 -8.79 -8.55
C THR A 37 8.55 -8.64 -7.14
N PRO A 38 8.36 -9.75 -6.39
CA PRO A 38 7.88 -9.68 -5.01
C PRO A 38 8.77 -8.85 -4.09
N GLY A 39 10.10 -8.89 -4.28
CA GLY A 39 11.05 -8.14 -3.45
C GLY A 39 10.89 -6.62 -3.54
N ALA A 40 10.54 -6.09 -4.72
CA ALA A 40 10.27 -4.67 -4.87
C ALA A 40 9.01 -4.23 -4.10
N LEU A 41 7.95 -5.06 -4.11
CA LEU A 41 6.72 -4.80 -3.35
C LEU A 41 6.97 -4.84 -1.85
N GLU A 42 7.77 -5.79 -1.38
CA GLU A 42 8.10 -5.93 0.04
C GLU A 42 8.83 -4.69 0.57
N GLN A 43 9.81 -4.16 -0.18
CA GLN A 43 10.52 -2.93 0.20
C GLN A 43 9.57 -1.72 0.29
N ILE A 44 8.64 -1.59 -0.65
CA ILE A 44 7.66 -0.49 -0.63
C ILE A 44 6.68 -0.67 0.54
N ALA A 45 6.25 -1.90 0.82
CA ALA A 45 5.38 -2.20 1.96
C ALA A 45 6.05 -1.84 3.29
N GLN A 46 7.33 -2.18 3.45
CA GLN A 46 8.11 -1.82 4.63
C GLN A 46 8.22 -0.30 4.80
N LEU A 47 8.52 0.43 3.72
CA LEU A 47 8.55 1.90 3.73
C LEU A 47 7.19 2.49 4.15
N CYS A 48 6.08 1.95 3.65
CA CYS A 48 4.75 2.40 4.03
C CYS A 48 4.46 2.20 5.52
N ASN A 49 4.93 1.10 6.10
CA ASN A 49 4.80 0.81 7.52
C ASN A 49 5.57 1.84 8.37
N GLU A 50 6.81 2.14 8.01
CA GLU A 50 7.63 3.13 8.71
C GLU A 50 6.99 4.53 8.65
N LYS A 51 6.52 4.96 7.46
CA LYS A 51 5.85 6.26 7.31
C LYS A 51 4.56 6.33 8.12
N LYS A 52 3.79 5.24 8.18
CA LYS A 52 2.59 5.15 9.02
C LYS A 52 2.93 5.31 10.50
N MET A 53 3.97 4.62 10.99
CA MET A 53 4.37 4.71 12.39
C MET A 53 4.87 6.11 12.75
N ASN A 54 5.72 6.69 11.90
CA ASN A 54 6.22 8.05 12.10
C ASN A 54 5.09 9.09 12.13
N ALA A 55 4.13 8.99 11.21
CA ALA A 55 2.96 9.86 11.20
C ALA A 55 2.11 9.72 12.47
N LYS A 56 1.90 8.48 12.94
CA LYS A 56 1.20 8.20 14.20
C LYS A 56 1.93 8.82 15.39
N THR A 57 3.23 8.58 15.53
CA THR A 57 4.04 9.13 16.62
C THR A 57 4.06 10.66 16.62
N CYS A 58 4.13 11.29 15.45
CA CYS A 58 4.05 12.76 15.36
C CYS A 58 2.68 13.27 15.83
N SER A 59 1.60 12.60 15.42
CA SER A 59 0.24 12.97 15.83
C SER A 59 0.00 12.78 17.32
N GLU A 60 0.62 11.80 17.96
CA GLU A 60 0.50 11.56 19.41
C GLU A 60 1.32 12.56 20.25
N ARG A 61 2.31 13.22 19.64
CA ARG A 61 3.18 14.20 20.28
C ARG A 61 2.77 15.65 20.02
N SER A 62 1.73 15.87 19.21
CA SER A 62 1.14 17.18 18.92
C SER A 62 0.00 17.46 19.88
#